data_AF-A0A2W1N189-F1
#
_entry.id   AF-A0A2W1N189-F1
#
_cell.length_a   1.000
_cell.length_b   1.000
_cell.length_c   1.000
_cell.angle_alpha   90.00
_cell.angle_beta   90.00
_cell.angle_gamma   90.00
#
_symmetry.space_group_name_H-M   'P 1'
#
loop_
_entity.id
_entity.type
_entity.pdbx_description
1 polymer ?
#
loop_
_entity_poly.entity_id
_entity_poly.type
_entity_poly.pdbx_seq_one_letter_code
_entity_poly.pdbx_strand_id
1 'polypeptide(L)'
;MGTTMKNSKIPIWVNIMQVILTLIMLGQVYMYFFNHQMMVDAGMAVEGVPTLNLIYEMGARTLVMAIAAIYVLITQDPKQFLVVLFMNVFREGFETIIDPLFPLINAPASPMVDFWTHIVIVAVEVWALITVLKITRKSN
;
A
#
# COMPACT_ATOMS: atom_id res chain seq x y z
N MET A 1 27.92 -18.46 26.05
CA MET A 1 26.48 -18.16 26.13
C MET A 1 26.02 -17.85 24.72
N GLY A 2 25.62 -18.89 23.98
CA GLY A 2 25.28 -18.78 22.57
C GLY A 2 23.78 -18.56 22.42
N THR A 3 23.37 -17.33 22.15
CA THR A 3 22.05 -17.04 21.58
C THR A 3 22.26 -16.60 20.15
N THR A 4 22.53 -17.56 19.26
CA THR A 4 22.31 -17.37 17.83
C THR A 4 20.81 -17.24 17.64
N MET A 5 20.28 -16.01 17.81
CA MET A 5 18.98 -15.65 17.29
C MET A 5 19.04 -15.99 15.81
N LYS A 6 18.32 -17.04 15.41
CA LYS A 6 18.22 -17.45 14.02
C LYS A 6 17.56 -16.28 13.32
N ASN A 7 18.36 -15.43 12.67
CA ASN A 7 17.91 -14.31 11.84
C ASN A 7 16.95 -14.89 10.81
N SER A 8 15.67 -14.93 11.15
CA SER A 8 14.61 -15.38 10.26
C SER A 8 14.37 -14.21 9.33
N LYS A 9 15.28 -14.04 8.37
CA LYS A 9 15.28 -12.93 7.43
C LYS A 9 13.97 -13.00 6.64
N ILE A 10 13.33 -11.84 6.49
CA ILE A 10 12.21 -11.69 5.57
C ILE A 10 12.70 -12.14 4.17
N PRO A 11 11.93 -12.98 3.46
CA PRO A 11 12.33 -13.42 2.13
C PRO A 11 12.50 -12.23 1.19
N ILE A 12 13.51 -12.30 0.31
CA ILE A 12 13.84 -11.20 -0.61
C ILE A 12 12.63 -10.78 -1.44
N TRP A 13 11.80 -11.72 -1.89
CA TRP A 13 10.61 -11.42 -2.68
C TRP A 13 9.56 -10.59 -1.91
N VAL A 14 9.42 -10.80 -0.59
CA VAL A 14 8.51 -10.01 0.27
C VAL A 14 9.04 -8.57 0.38
N ASN A 15 10.36 -8.41 0.52
CA ASN A 15 10.99 -7.09 0.51
C ASN A 15 10.80 -6.37 -0.84
N ILE A 16 11.00 -7.08 -1.97
CA ILE A 16 10.78 -6.51 -3.31
C ILE A 16 9.34 -6.04 -3.47
N MET A 17 8.38 -6.88 -3.09
CA MET A 17 6.97 -6.52 -3.17
C MET A 17 6.64 -5.32 -2.27
N GLN A 18 7.13 -5.29 -1.03
CA GLN A 18 6.93 -4.16 -0.13
C GLN A 18 7.53 -2.86 -0.68
N VAL A 19 8.71 -2.93 -1.34
CA VAL A 19 9.31 -1.79 -2.03
C VAL A 19 8.41 -1.29 -3.16
N ILE A 20 7.89 -2.20 -3.99
CA ILE A 20 6.99 -1.83 -5.10
C ILE A 20 5.72 -1.14 -4.56
N LEU A 21 5.07 -1.71 -3.54
CA LEU A 21 3.89 -1.11 -2.91
C LEU A 21 4.20 0.28 -2.33
N THR A 22 5.37 0.43 -1.70
CA THR A 22 5.83 1.71 -1.16
C THR A 22 6.00 2.74 -2.28
N LEU A 23 6.58 2.36 -3.41
CA LEU A 23 6.74 3.25 -4.56
C LEU A 23 5.39 3.68 -5.16
N ILE A 24 4.42 2.78 -5.22
CA ILE A 24 3.05 3.09 -5.67
C ILE A 24 2.41 4.12 -4.73
N MET A 25 2.48 3.89 -3.41
CA MET A 25 1.98 4.84 -2.40
C MET A 25 2.67 6.20 -2.50
N LEU A 26 3.99 6.25 -2.73
CA LEU A 26 4.71 7.51 -2.94
C LEU A 26 4.29 8.23 -4.22
N GLY A 27 3.95 7.49 -5.28
CA GLY A 27 3.34 8.04 -6.49
C GLY A 27 1.98 8.70 -6.21
N GLN A 28 1.12 8.04 -5.41
CA GLN A 28 -0.15 8.61 -4.96
C GLN A 28 0.06 9.87 -4.11
N VAL A 29 0.98 9.84 -3.15
CA VAL A 29 1.36 11.02 -2.34
C VAL A 29 1.79 12.18 -3.23
N TYR A 30 2.61 11.91 -4.25
CA TYR A 30 3.04 12.94 -5.18
C TYR A 30 1.85 13.56 -5.93
N MET A 31 0.94 12.72 -6.41
CA MET A 31 -0.28 13.16 -7.10
C MET A 31 -1.13 14.05 -6.18
N TYR A 32 -1.36 13.65 -4.93
CA TYR A 32 -2.19 14.40 -3.99
C TYR A 32 -1.57 15.73 -3.55
N PHE A 33 -0.26 15.80 -3.31
CA PHE A 33 0.36 17.03 -2.80
C PHE A 33 0.83 17.99 -3.89
N PHE A 34 1.39 17.46 -4.98
CA PHE A 34 2.19 18.24 -5.93
C PHE A 34 1.61 18.28 -7.34
N ASN A 35 0.71 17.36 -7.71
CA ASN A 35 0.16 17.32 -9.07
C ASN A 35 -1.37 17.14 -9.09
N HIS A 36 -2.07 18.20 -8.69
CA HIS A 36 -3.53 18.28 -8.77
C HIS A 36 -4.04 18.21 -10.21
N GLN A 37 -3.22 18.56 -11.22
CA GLN A 37 -3.62 18.45 -12.62
C GLN A 37 -3.86 16.99 -13.02
N MET A 38 -3.03 16.05 -12.57
CA MET A 38 -3.25 14.61 -12.82
C MET A 38 -4.59 14.12 -12.26
N MET A 39 -5.07 14.74 -11.18
CA MET A 39 -6.35 14.41 -10.57
C MET A 39 -7.53 14.97 -11.36
N VAL A 40 -7.38 16.20 -11.85
CA VAL A 40 -8.34 16.82 -12.78
C VAL A 40 -8.40 16.02 -14.08
N ASP A 41 -7.25 15.61 -14.61
CA ASP A 41 -7.14 14.81 -15.83
C ASP A 41 -7.82 13.45 -15.67
N ALA A 42 -7.74 12.84 -14.49
CA ALA A 42 -8.47 11.61 -14.15
C ALA A 42 -10.00 11.83 -14.01
N GLY A 43 -10.47 13.08 -13.95
CA GLY A 43 -11.89 13.44 -13.92
C GLY A 43 -12.40 13.88 -12.54
N MET A 44 -11.52 14.20 -11.59
CA MET A 44 -11.93 14.78 -10.30
C MET A 44 -12.08 16.29 -10.39
N ALA A 45 -13.22 16.82 -9.96
CA ALA A 45 -13.45 18.25 -9.83
C ALA A 45 -12.66 18.81 -8.63
N VAL A 46 -11.41 19.20 -8.82
CA VAL A 46 -10.56 19.82 -7.79
C VAL A 46 -10.95 21.29 -7.64
N GLU A 47 -12.14 21.54 -7.08
CA GLU A 47 -12.66 22.90 -6.90
C GLU A 47 -12.97 23.19 -5.43
N GLY A 48 -12.48 24.33 -4.95
CA GLY A 48 -12.77 24.86 -3.61
C GLY A 48 -11.93 24.28 -2.47
N VAL A 49 -11.96 24.99 -1.34
CA VAL A 49 -11.25 24.63 -0.10
C VAL A 49 -11.68 23.26 0.47
N PRO A 50 -12.96 22.86 0.45
CA PRO A 50 -13.38 21.56 0.99
C PRO A 50 -12.76 20.37 0.24
N THR A 51 -12.72 20.44 -1.09
CA THR A 51 -12.15 19.37 -1.92
C THR A 51 -10.65 19.27 -1.76
N LEU A 52 -9.95 20.41 -1.74
CA LEU A 52 -8.50 20.45 -1.49
C LEU A 52 -8.15 19.87 -0.12
N ASN A 53 -8.94 20.17 0.92
CA ASN A 53 -8.72 19.61 2.25
C ASN A 53 -8.80 18.06 2.23
N LEU A 54 -9.81 17.50 1.57
CA LEU A 54 -9.95 16.05 1.45
C LEU A 54 -8.78 15.41 0.70
N ILE A 55 -8.32 16.06 -0.38
CA ILE A 55 -7.18 15.59 -1.19
C ILE A 55 -5.90 15.55 -0.35
N TYR A 56 -5.59 16.65 0.36
CA TYR A 56 -4.42 16.71 1.22
C TYR A 56 -4.51 15.74 2.40
N GLU A 57 -5.71 15.53 2.95
CA GLU A 57 -5.93 14.56 4.01
C GLU A 57 -5.65 13.12 3.54
N MET A 58 -6.15 12.75 2.35
CA MET A 58 -5.85 11.45 1.75
C MET A 58 -4.36 11.30 1.45
N GLY A 59 -3.72 12.33 0.90
CA GLY A 59 -2.27 12.36 0.69
C GLY A 59 -1.46 12.18 1.98
N ALA A 60 -1.86 12.85 3.07
CA ALA A 60 -1.20 12.73 4.36
C ALA A 60 -1.36 11.32 4.96
N ARG A 61 -2.54 10.71 4.86
CA ARG A 61 -2.79 9.33 5.31
C ARG A 61 -1.93 8.33 4.55
N THR A 62 -1.86 8.45 3.23
CA THR A 62 -1.01 7.60 2.38
C THR A 62 0.48 7.81 2.67
N LEU A 63 0.91 9.04 2.95
CA LEU A 63 2.29 9.34 3.32
C LEU A 63 2.69 8.67 4.64
N VAL A 64 1.84 8.70 5.66
CA VAL A 64 2.11 8.02 6.94
C VAL A 64 2.28 6.51 6.73
N MET A 65 1.43 5.91 5.91
CA MET A 65 1.54 4.49 5.54
C MET A 65 2.84 4.18 4.79
N ALA A 66 3.23 5.02 3.83
CA ALA A 66 4.49 4.88 3.12
C ALA A 66 5.70 4.98 4.06
N ILE A 67 5.68 5.89 5.04
CA ILE A 67 6.72 6.01 6.06
C ILE A 67 6.79 4.74 6.91
N ALA A 68 5.65 4.20 7.35
CA ALA A 68 5.61 2.94 8.10
C ALA A 68 6.17 1.77 7.27
N ALA A 69 5.86 1.72 5.97
CA ALA A 69 6.38 0.73 5.04
C ALA A 69 7.90 0.82 4.86
N ILE A 70 8.45 2.03 4.75
CA ILE A 70 9.91 2.27 4.70
C ILE A 70 10.56 1.84 6.01
N TYR A 71 9.96 2.18 7.14
CA TYR A 71 10.48 1.84 8.45
C TYR A 71 10.64 0.32 8.63
N VAL A 72 9.62 -0.47 8.27
CA VAL A 72 9.71 -1.94 8.38
C VAL A 72 10.70 -2.56 7.40
N LEU A 73 10.89 -1.94 6.22
CA LEU A 73 11.94 -2.33 5.29
C LEU A 73 13.35 -2.11 5.86
N ILE A 74 13.54 -1.09 6.69
CA ILE A 74 14.84 -0.81 7.34
C ILE A 74 15.05 -1.75 8.53
N THR A 75 14.04 -1.91 9.40
CA THR A 75 14.18 -2.70 10.63
C THR A 75 14.21 -4.21 10.37
N GLN A 76 13.59 -4.66 9.28
CA GLN A 76 13.47 -6.08 8.92
C GLN A 76 12.86 -6.94 10.04
N ASP A 77 12.09 -6.33 10.97
CA ASP A 77 11.45 -7.03 12.07
C ASP A 77 10.17 -7.74 11.59
N PRO A 78 10.04 -9.08 11.75
CA PRO A 78 8.89 -9.82 11.25
C PRO A 78 7.54 -9.42 11.88
N LYS A 79 7.53 -8.99 13.14
CA LYS A 79 6.30 -8.57 13.82
C LYS A 79 5.83 -7.24 13.27
N GLN A 80 6.75 -6.30 13.03
CA GLN A 80 6.43 -5.01 12.42
C GLN A 80 5.97 -5.19 10.96
N PHE A 81 6.65 -6.04 10.19
CA PHE A 81 6.25 -6.40 8.82
C PHE A 81 4.84 -6.97 8.76
N LEU A 82 4.46 -7.81 9.72
CA LEU A 82 3.14 -8.40 9.78
C LEU A 82 2.05 -7.35 9.98
N VAL A 83 2.27 -6.37 10.85
CA VAL A 83 1.32 -5.27 11.08
C VAL A 83 1.16 -4.43 9.81
N VAL A 84 2.25 -4.04 9.15
CA VAL A 84 2.18 -3.24 7.93
C VAL A 84 1.52 -4.01 6.79
N LEU A 85 1.89 -5.28 6.56
CA LEU A 85 1.25 -6.11 5.53
C LEU A 85 -0.24 -6.29 5.81
N PHE A 86 -0.62 -6.46 7.08
CA PHE A 86 -2.03 -6.54 7.45
C PHE A 86 -2.78 -5.26 7.09
N MET A 87 -2.22 -4.10 7.43
CA MET A 87 -2.84 -2.81 7.09
C MET A 87 -2.93 -2.61 5.57
N ASN A 88 -1.90 -3.00 4.81
CA ASN A 88 -1.90 -2.92 3.34
C ASN A 88 -3.00 -3.80 2.73
N VAL A 89 -3.14 -5.06 3.16
CA VAL A 89 -4.19 -5.98 2.69
C VAL A 89 -5.58 -5.39 2.90
N PHE A 90 -5.83 -4.77 4.05
CA PHE A 90 -7.12 -4.14 4.32
C PHE A 90 -7.35 -2.91 3.45
N ARG A 91 -6.35 -2.03 3.33
CA ARG A 91 -6.42 -0.85 2.48
C ARG A 91 -6.73 -1.24 1.02
N GLU A 92 -5.93 -2.13 0.46
CA GLU A 92 -6.06 -2.62 -0.91
C GLU A 92 -7.39 -3.37 -1.12
N GLY A 93 -7.83 -4.14 -0.12
CA GLY A 93 -9.12 -4.82 -0.14
C GLY A 93 -10.32 -3.86 -0.16
N PHE A 94 -10.22 -2.71 0.52
CA PHE A 94 -11.23 -1.65 0.42
C PHE A 94 -11.16 -0.91 -0.93
N GLU A 95 -9.95 -0.59 -1.43
CA GLU A 95 -9.75 0.01 -2.76
C GLU A 95 -10.34 -0.89 -3.87
N THR A 96 -10.14 -2.22 -3.77
CA THR A 96 -10.76 -3.22 -4.67
C THR A 96 -12.28 -3.08 -4.78
N ILE A 97 -12.95 -2.65 -3.71
CA ILE A 97 -14.41 -2.48 -3.67
C ILE A 97 -14.79 -1.08 -4.13
N ILE A 98 -14.10 -0.05 -3.66
CA ILE A 98 -14.47 1.35 -3.86
C ILE A 98 -14.19 1.80 -5.30
N ASP A 99 -13.02 1.49 -5.84
CA ASP A 99 -12.56 2.07 -7.12
C ASP A 99 -13.43 1.62 -8.32
N PRO A 100 -13.87 0.35 -8.41
CA PRO A 100 -14.82 -0.06 -9.46
C PRO A 100 -16.25 0.46 -9.24
N LEU A 101 -16.64 0.73 -7.99
CA LEU A 101 -17.96 1.30 -7.66
C LEU A 101 -18.03 2.80 -7.97
N PHE A 102 -16.92 3.51 -7.81
CA PHE A 102 -16.80 4.95 -8.03
C PHE A 102 -15.64 5.27 -8.98
N PRO A 103 -15.69 4.79 -10.24
CA PRO A 103 -14.58 4.92 -11.16
C PRO A 103 -14.36 6.37 -11.57
N LEU A 104 -13.08 6.73 -11.72
CA LEU A 104 -12.69 8.01 -12.27
C LEU A 104 -13.08 8.09 -13.76
N ILE A 105 -13.67 9.22 -14.17
CA ILE A 105 -14.29 9.38 -15.50
C ILE A 105 -13.28 9.14 -16.63
N ASN A 106 -12.02 9.56 -16.43
CA ASN A 106 -10.94 9.42 -17.39
C ASN A 106 -9.84 8.47 -16.87
N ALA A 107 -10.21 7.46 -16.09
CA ALA A 107 -9.26 6.46 -15.62
C ALA A 107 -8.53 5.79 -16.82
N PRO A 108 -7.21 5.57 -16.72
CA PRO A 108 -6.45 4.90 -17.78
C PRO A 108 -6.82 3.42 -17.96
N ALA A 109 -7.42 2.81 -16.95
CA ALA A 109 -7.93 1.44 -16.96
C ALA A 109 -9.46 1.44 -16.82
N SER A 110 -10.13 0.48 -17.46
CA SER A 110 -11.57 0.29 -17.25
C SER A 110 -11.83 -0.22 -15.82
N PRO A 111 -13.02 0.02 -15.25
CA PRO A 111 -13.34 -0.42 -13.88
C PRO A 111 -13.12 -1.92 -13.63
N MET A 112 -13.33 -2.74 -14.67
CA MET A 112 -13.08 -4.19 -14.58
C MET A 112 -11.60 -4.54 -14.57
N VAL A 113 -10.77 -3.82 -15.32
CA VAL A 113 -9.31 -4.01 -15.32
C VAL A 113 -8.72 -3.57 -13.98
N ASP A 114 -9.23 -2.46 -13.46
CA ASP A 114 -8.85 -1.92 -12.16
C ASP A 114 -9.19 -2.90 -11.03
N PHE A 115 -10.44 -3.40 -10.98
CA PHE A 115 -10.89 -4.44 -10.05
C PHE A 115 -9.96 -5.67 -10.03
N TRP A 116 -9.64 -6.22 -11.22
CA TRP A 116 -8.78 -7.39 -11.30
C TRP A 116 -7.33 -7.09 -10.88
N THR A 117 -6.86 -5.86 -11.12
CA THR A 117 -5.53 -5.43 -10.68
C THR A 117 -5.45 -5.44 -9.16
N HIS A 118 -6.43 -4.85 -8.48
CA HIS A 118 -6.48 -4.87 -7.02
C HIS A 118 -6.60 -6.29 -6.46
N ILE A 119 -7.43 -7.17 -7.06
CA ILE A 119 -7.51 -8.58 -6.63
C ILE A 119 -6.13 -9.26 -6.68
N VAL A 120 -5.37 -9.05 -7.76
CA VAL A 120 -4.05 -9.65 -7.90
C VAL A 120 -3.10 -9.10 -6.83
N ILE A 121 -3.13 -7.80 -6.56
CA ILE A 121 -2.31 -7.17 -5.51
C ILE A 121 -2.67 -7.76 -4.14
N VAL A 122 -3.95 -7.77 -3.77
CA VAL A 122 -4.44 -8.35 -2.50
C VAL A 122 -4.01 -9.81 -2.36
N ALA A 123 -4.11 -10.62 -3.42
CA ALA A 123 -3.70 -12.01 -3.37
C ALA A 123 -2.20 -12.17 -3.07
N VAL A 124 -1.36 -11.34 -3.68
CA VAL A 124 0.09 -11.33 -3.43
C VAL A 124 0.39 -10.84 -2.01
N GLU A 125 -0.33 -9.83 -1.52
CA GLU A 125 -0.20 -9.32 -0.16
C GLU A 125 -0.61 -10.33 0.90
N VAL A 126 -1.72 -11.04 0.71
CA VAL A 126 -2.15 -12.15 1.58
C VAL A 126 -1.10 -13.25 1.59
N TRP A 127 -0.49 -13.56 0.45
CA TRP A 127 0.58 -14.56 0.40
C TRP A 127 1.84 -14.11 1.17
N ALA A 128 2.23 -12.84 1.04
CA ALA A 128 3.33 -12.28 1.83
C ALA A 128 3.00 -12.29 3.33
N LEU A 129 1.79 -11.91 3.71
CA LEU A 129 1.31 -11.92 5.09
C LEU A 129 1.39 -13.33 5.70
N ILE A 130 0.89 -14.35 4.98
CA ILE A 130 0.99 -15.76 5.40
C ILE A 130 2.45 -16.20 5.55
N THR A 131 3.32 -15.74 4.65
CA THR A 131 4.75 -16.09 4.67
C THR A 131 5.45 -15.51 5.90
N VAL A 132 5.23 -14.24 6.19
CA VAL A 132 5.76 -13.56 7.38
C VAL A 132 5.15 -14.12 8.67
N LEU A 133 3.86 -14.47 8.68
CA LEU A 133 3.19 -15.12 9.80
C LEU A 133 3.85 -16.47 10.13
N LYS A 134 4.12 -17.30 9.12
CA LYS A 134 4.82 -18.58 9.30
C LYS A 134 6.23 -18.40 9.85
N ILE A 135 6.93 -17.34 9.42
CA ILE A 135 8.26 -16.98 9.94
C ILE A 135 8.19 -16.58 11.41
N THR A 136 7.26 -15.70 11.75
CA THR A 136 7.07 -15.18 13.12
C THR A 136 6.71 -16.31 14.08
N ARG A 137 5.83 -17.24 13.68
CA ARG A 137 5.46 -18.42 14.48
C ARG A 137 6.58 -19.43 14.68
N LYS A 138 7.56 -19.51 13.78
CA LYS A 138 8.74 -20.38 13.92
C LYS A 138 9.84 -19.76 14.78
N SER A 139 9.79 -18.45 15.01
CA SER A 139 10.79 -17.70 15.75
C SER A 139 10.43 -17.49 17.23
N ASN A 140 9.17 -17.73 17.60
CA ASN A 140 8.69 -17.83 19.00
C ASN A 140 8.57 -19.31 19.38
#